data_AF-A0A7C4W7N2-F1
#
_entry.id   AF-A0A7C4W7N2-F1
#
_cell.length_a   1.000
_cell.length_b   1.000
_cell.length_c   1.000
_cell.angle_alpha   90.00
_cell.angle_beta   90.00
_cell.angle_gamma   90.00
#
_symmetry.space_group_name_H-M   'P 1'
#
loop_
_entity.id
_entity.type
_entity.pdbx_description
1 polymer ?
#
loop_
_entity_poly.entity_id
_entity_poly.type
_entity_poly.pdbx_seq_one_letter_code
_entity_poly.pdbx_strand_id
1 'polypeptide(L)'
;MYVDVDGRYYRRGAKLELDVYVHDEKVYFMEIKSHGEIEDVEWFKEKSDIVKKIIGKEPEKLIFIAVNMDKEAVERAKQLYIDLLWNHN
;
A
#
# COMPACT_ATOMS: atom_id res chain seq x y z
N MET A 1 1.88 1.82 -12.55
CA MET A 1 0.76 2.79 -12.61
C MET A 1 -0.40 2.22 -13.41
N TYR A 2 -1.60 2.16 -12.83
CA TYR A 2 -2.87 1.81 -13.49
C TYR A 2 -3.81 3.03 -13.51
N VAL A 3 -4.62 3.18 -14.55
CA VAL A 3 -5.62 4.26 -14.66
C VAL A 3 -7.01 3.67 -14.73
N ASP A 4 -7.87 4.02 -13.78
CA ASP A 4 -9.26 3.58 -13.71
C ASP A 4 -10.14 4.42 -14.65
N VAL A 5 -10.08 4.12 -15.95
CA VAL A 5 -10.70 4.94 -17.01
C VAL A 5 -12.23 4.93 -16.94
N ASP A 6 -12.83 3.82 -16.55
CA ASP A 6 -14.29 3.63 -16.45
C ASP A 6 -14.84 3.88 -15.04
N GLY A 7 -13.96 3.97 -14.03
CA GLY A 7 -14.34 4.20 -12.64
C GLY A 7 -14.80 2.94 -11.92
N ARG A 8 -14.42 1.77 -12.41
CA ARG A 8 -14.85 0.47 -11.90
C ARG A 8 -14.21 0.10 -10.56
N TYR A 9 -13.07 0.69 -10.23
CA TYR A 9 -12.21 0.25 -9.13
C TYR A 9 -12.07 1.26 -7.99
N TYR A 10 -12.09 2.56 -8.29
CA TYR A 10 -12.03 3.64 -7.29
C TYR A 10 -12.89 4.85 -7.73
N ARG A 11 -12.33 5.77 -8.50
CA ARG A 11 -13.03 6.90 -9.11
C ARG A 11 -12.56 7.09 -10.54
N ARG A 12 -13.47 7.49 -11.42
CA ARG A 12 -13.18 7.69 -12.84
C ARG A 12 -11.99 8.63 -13.05
N GLY A 13 -10.99 8.17 -13.79
CA GLY A 13 -9.76 8.91 -14.09
C GLY A 13 -8.71 8.89 -12.99
N ALA A 14 -8.92 8.15 -11.89
CA ALA A 14 -7.89 8.00 -10.86
C ALA A 14 -6.66 7.28 -11.39
N LYS A 15 -5.49 7.76 -10.95
CA LYS A 15 -4.22 7.08 -11.14
C LYS A 15 -3.88 6.34 -9.85
N LEU A 16 -3.67 5.04 -9.98
CA LEU A 16 -3.23 4.17 -8.90
C LEU A 16 -1.77 3.80 -9.16
N GLU A 17 -0.89 4.23 -8.27
CA GLU A 17 0.53 3.92 -8.31
C GLU A 17 0.91 3.17 -7.05
N LEU A 18 1.46 1.99 -7.24
CA LEU A 18 1.87 1.05 -6.20
C LEU A 18 3.09 0.30 -6.73
N ASP A 19 4.13 0.20 -5.92
CA ASP A 19 5.28 -0.61 -6.27
C ASP A 19 4.98 -2.07 -5.97
N VAL A 20 5.17 -2.92 -6.97
CA VAL A 20 4.85 -4.35 -6.89
C VAL A 20 6.11 -5.15 -7.21
N TYR A 21 6.49 -6.04 -6.29
CA TYR A 21 7.56 -7.00 -6.49
C TYR A 21 6.97 -8.40 -6.64
N VAL A 22 7.42 -9.13 -7.67
CA VAL A 22 6.97 -10.50 -7.97
C VAL A 22 8.17 -11.42 -8.15
N HIS A 23 8.23 -12.49 -7.36
CA HIS A 23 9.27 -13.51 -7.45
C HIS A 23 8.72 -14.86 -6.98
N ASP A 24 9.05 -15.94 -7.69
CA ASP A 24 8.58 -17.30 -7.39
C ASP A 24 7.07 -17.37 -7.09
N GLU A 25 6.27 -16.74 -7.97
CA GLU A 25 4.81 -16.59 -7.87
C GLU A 25 4.27 -15.76 -6.69
N LYS A 26 5.13 -15.37 -5.74
CA LYS A 26 4.78 -14.50 -4.62
C LYS A 26 4.74 -13.05 -5.05
N VAL A 27 3.74 -12.32 -4.55
CA VAL A 27 3.51 -10.91 -4.85
C VAL A 27 3.64 -10.10 -3.56
N TYR A 28 4.39 -9.01 -3.61
CA TYR A 28 4.57 -8.09 -2.50
C TYR A 28 4.17 -6.70 -2.95
N PHE A 29 3.35 -6.01 -2.15
CA PHE A 29 2.99 -4.62 -2.40
C PHE A 29 3.74 -3.72 -1.45
N MET A 30 4.27 -2.63 -2.00
CA MET A 30 5.10 -1.70 -1.24
C MET A 30 4.72 -0.25 -1.52
N GLU A 31 4.81 0.57 -0.47
CA GLU A 31 4.74 2.02 -0.57
C GLU A 31 5.93 2.62 0.20
N ILE A 32 6.57 3.64 -0.38
CA ILE A 32 7.74 4.30 0.20
C ILE A 32 7.43 5.79 0.40
N LYS A 33 7.71 6.32 1.60
CA LYS A 33 7.51 7.73 1.95
C LYS A 33 8.70 8.28 2.74
N SER A 34 8.89 9.60 2.74
CA SER A 34 9.82 10.25 3.68
C SER A 34 9.24 10.30 5.09
N HIS A 35 7.93 10.50 5.21
CA HIS A 35 7.21 10.55 6.47
C HIS A 35 5.87 9.84 6.30
N GLY A 36 5.48 8.98 7.24
CA GLY A 36 4.23 8.23 7.19
C GLY A 36 3.22 8.72 8.21
N GLU A 37 2.10 9.24 7.72
CA GLU A 37 0.92 9.65 8.50
C GLU A 37 -0.13 8.53 8.51
N ILE A 38 -1.16 8.64 9.35
CA ILE A 38 -2.21 7.61 9.46
C ILE A 38 -2.98 7.46 8.14
N GLU A 39 -3.27 8.56 7.45
CA GLU A 39 -3.97 8.59 6.17
C GLU A 39 -3.18 7.90 5.07
N ASP A 40 -1.84 7.99 5.10
CA ASP A 40 -0.99 7.29 4.12
C ASP A 40 -1.11 5.77 4.29
N VAL A 41 -1.14 5.28 5.52
CA VAL A 41 -1.26 3.86 5.84
C VAL A 41 -2.63 3.33 5.43
N GLU A 42 -3.70 4.07 5.73
CA GLU A 42 -5.06 3.71 5.33
C GLU A 42 -5.22 3.73 3.81
N TRP A 43 -4.68 4.75 3.16
CA TRP A 43 -4.70 4.84 1.71
C TRP A 43 -3.90 3.71 1.05
N PHE A 44 -2.74 3.34 1.59
CA PHE A 44 -1.97 2.20 1.09
C PHE A 44 -2.77 0.89 1.19
N LYS A 45 -3.52 0.69 2.29
CA LYS A 45 -4.39 -0.48 2.44
C LYS A 45 -5.51 -0.50 1.41
N GLU A 46 -6.24 0.61 1.24
CA GLU A 46 -7.32 0.73 0.26
C GLU A 46 -6.80 0.51 -1.16
N LYS A 47 -5.68 1.16 -1.51
CA LYS A 47 -5.00 1.00 -2.79
C LYS A 47 -4.61 -0.46 -3.04
N SER A 48 -4.08 -1.14 -2.04
CA SER A 48 -3.72 -2.57 -2.11
C SER A 48 -4.94 -3.46 -2.37
N ASP A 49 -6.07 -3.19 -1.71
CA ASP A 49 -7.32 -3.93 -1.90
C ASP A 49 -7.95 -3.71 -3.29
N ILE A 50 -7.67 -2.57 -3.92
CA ILE A 50 -8.02 -2.31 -5.31
C ILE A 50 -7.08 -3.07 -6.25
N VAL A 51 -5.77 -2.92 -6.07
CA VAL A 51 -4.76 -3.48 -6.98
C VAL A 51 -4.82 -5.00 -6.99
N LYS A 52 -5.04 -5.67 -5.86
CA LYS A 52 -5.18 -7.13 -5.81
C LYS A 52 -6.32 -7.65 -6.69
N LYS A 53 -7.42 -6.90 -6.81
CA LYS A 53 -8.55 -7.22 -7.70
C LYS A 53 -8.19 -7.03 -9.17
N ILE A 54 -7.36 -6.02 -9.47
CA ILE A 54 -6.89 -5.74 -10.84
C ILE A 54 -5.94 -6.85 -11.30
N ILE A 55 -5.00 -7.27 -10.44
CA ILE A 55 -4.00 -8.30 -10.79
C ILE A 55 -4.52 -9.73 -10.62
N GLY A 56 -5.64 -9.93 -9.92
CA GLY A 56 -6.23 -11.25 -9.67
C GLY A 56 -5.39 -12.15 -8.75
N LYS A 57 -4.56 -11.56 -7.89
CA LYS A 57 -3.68 -12.26 -6.94
C LYS A 57 -3.70 -11.56 -5.59
N GLU A 58 -3.71 -12.35 -4.52
CA GLU A 58 -3.49 -11.83 -3.17
C GLU A 58 -1.99 -11.60 -2.93
N PRO A 59 -1.60 -10.44 -2.38
CA PRO A 59 -0.22 -10.22 -1.98
C PRO A 59 0.11 -11.05 -0.74
N GLU A 60 1.33 -11.57 -0.68
CA GLU A 60 1.88 -12.26 0.50
C GLU A 60 2.00 -11.28 1.67
N LYS A 61 2.42 -10.04 1.37
CA LYS A 61 2.61 -8.96 2.35
C LYS A 61 2.31 -7.60 1.75
N LEU A 62 1.85 -6.71 2.63
CA LEU A 62 1.83 -5.28 2.43
C LEU A 62 2.96 -4.68 3.25
N ILE A 63 3.88 -3.95 2.60
CA ILE A 63 5.06 -3.37 3.24
C ILE A 63 5.02 -1.86 3.09
N PHE A 64 5.03 -1.13 4.20
CA PHE A 64 5.09 0.32 4.21
C PHE A 64 6.46 0.78 4.73
N ILE A 65 7.16 1.54 3.91
CA ILE A 65 8.53 1.98 4.18
C ILE A 65 8.53 3.49 4.38
N ALA A 66 9.06 3.97 5.51
CA ALA A 66 9.15 5.40 5.77
C ALA A 66 10.42 5.78 6.54
N VAL A 67 10.97 6.98 6.33
CA VAL A 67 12.10 7.43 7.17
C VAL A 67 11.62 7.64 8.60
N ASN A 68 10.55 8.41 8.80
CA ASN A 68 9.90 8.59 10.11
C ASN A 68 8.40 8.30 10.00
N MET A 69 7.77 7.92 11.11
CA MET A 69 6.32 7.68 11.15
C MET A 69 5.70 8.26 12.42
N ASP A 70 4.48 8.75 12.27
CA ASP A 70 3.66 9.13 13.42
C ASP A 70 3.26 7.89 14.22
N LYS A 71 3.18 8.04 15.54
CA LYS A 71 2.84 6.92 16.44
C LYS A 71 1.50 6.29 16.07
N GLU A 72 0.51 7.12 15.73
CA GLU A 72 -0.82 6.68 15.31
C GLU A 72 -0.77 5.89 13.99
N ALA A 73 0.09 6.30 13.04
CA ALA A 73 0.32 5.57 11.79
C ALA A 73 0.94 4.18 12.05
N VAL A 74 1.90 4.09 12.97
CA VAL A 74 2.51 2.81 13.38
C VAL A 74 1.49 1.88 14.02
N GLU A 75 0.65 2.40 14.92
CA GLU A 75 -0.42 1.62 15.54
C GLU A 75 -1.46 1.17 14.51
N ARG A 76 -1.83 2.06 13.58
CA ARG A 76 -2.80 1.76 12.53
C ARG A 76 -2.29 0.68 11.57
N ALA A 77 -1.02 0.74 11.17
CA ALA A 77 -0.42 -0.26 10.30
C ALA A 77 -0.46 -1.67 10.92
N LYS A 78 -0.20 -1.78 12.23
CA LYS A 78 -0.32 -3.05 12.96
C LYS A 78 -1.74 -3.59 12.94
N GLN A 79 -2.74 -2.74 13.16
CA GLN A 79 -4.16 -3.14 13.10
C GLN A 79 -4.58 -3.63 11.71
N LEU A 80 -3.96 -3.09 10.66
CA LEU A 80 -4.23 -3.42 9.26
C LEU A 80 -3.33 -4.53 8.70
N TYR A 81 -2.47 -5.15 9.53
CA TYR A 81 -1.52 -6.19 9.15
C TYR A 81 -0.54 -5.75 8.05
N ILE A 82 -0.04 -4.52 8.17
CA ILE A 82 0.97 -3.94 7.28
C ILE A 82 2.34 -4.02 7.96
N ASP A 83 3.31 -4.64 7.28
CA ASP A 83 4.70 -4.70 7.73
C ASP A 83 5.33 -3.31 7.59
N LEU A 84 6.05 -2.86 8.62
CA LEU A 84 6.71 -1.56 8.63
C LEU A 84 8.22 -1.68 8.54
N LEU A 85 8.84 -0.88 7.67
CA LEU A 85 10.28 -0.64 7.64
C LEU A 85 10.53 0.85 7.82
N TRP A 86 10.96 1.25 9.02
CA TRP A 86 11.15 2.65 9.35
C TRP A 86 12.23 2.89 10.40
N ASN A 87 12.70 4.13 10.51
CA ASN A 87 13.72 4.48 11.49
C ASN A 87 13.11 4.64 12.89
N HIS A 88 13.51 3.76 13.81
CA HIS A 88 13.04 3.75 15.19
C HIS A 88 14.07 4.42 16.10
N ASN A 89 14.25 5.74 15.94
CA ASN A 89 15.11 6.54 16.83
C ASN A 89 14.35 7.05 18.05
#